data_AF-A0A816RWJ3-F1
#
_entry.id   AF-A0A816RWJ3-F1
#
_cell.length_a   1.000
_cell.length_b   1.000
_cell.length_c   1.000
_cell.angle_alpha   90.00
_cell.angle_beta   90.00
_cell.angle_gamma   90.00
#
_symmetry.space_group_name_H-M   'P 1'
#
loop_
_entity.id
_entity.type
_entity.pdbx_description
1 polymer ?
#
loop_
_entity_poly.entity_id
_entity_poly.type
_entity_poly.pdbx_seq_one_letter_code
_entity_poly.pdbx_strand_id
1 'polypeptide(L)'
;MDGIRWTRSDFAYTSENVEQEIDQQTVEYLYQNLYRQNRYSNLRFRWNGKPLILADPSSLNSKICNFFTIRTSWAWTQGQSRGLNEQGQLEQTCVTIAGHPVSNIGLIFDGTSHTQPNQVDSPSGKYFSQQWEHALQMDPAFMFGTEWNEWIAQRFLQTNSPMPFLGKTRPVNTTYFIDQFNQEYSRDAEPMAGGHSDNYYYQLVHYIRRFKGMESLEAPSPPKIIIINHDFTQWHGVAPFYLDDLFDIPSRNHPRYGNQGGQLADTTQRNHLAVMQVARDTKFVYFYASAREPWVKGNAFNWLLLNTHNNYETG
;
A
#
# COMPACT_ATOMS: atom_id res chain seq x y z
N MET A 1 19.81 -14.91 -18.11
CA MET A 1 18.58 -15.41 -17.48
C MET A 1 17.82 -14.18 -17.07
N ASP A 2 16.85 -13.81 -17.90
CA ASP A 2 16.06 -12.59 -17.74
C ASP A 2 15.16 -12.75 -16.52
N GLY A 3 15.56 -12.09 -15.44
CA GLY A 3 14.76 -11.99 -14.23
C GLY A 3 13.39 -11.41 -14.57
N ILE A 4 12.36 -11.99 -13.94
CA ILE A 4 10.96 -11.58 -14.00
C ILE A 4 10.90 -10.05 -13.90
N ARG A 5 10.58 -9.39 -15.02
CA ARG A 5 10.33 -7.95 -15.05
C ARG A 5 8.93 -7.75 -14.47
N TRP A 6 8.87 -7.40 -13.19
CA TRP A 6 7.73 -6.67 -12.64
C TRP A 6 7.62 -5.36 -13.43
N THR A 7 6.83 -5.33 -14.50
CA THR A 7 6.69 -4.10 -15.30
C THR A 7 5.86 -3.09 -14.52
N ARG A 8 6.61 -2.23 -13.80
CA ARG A 8 6.26 -0.93 -13.21
C ARG A 8 5.41 -0.92 -11.95
N SER A 9 5.96 -1.31 -10.80
CA SER A 9 5.61 -0.66 -9.53
C SER A 9 6.35 0.68 -9.45
N ASP A 10 5.88 1.64 -10.23
CA ASP A 10 6.44 2.97 -10.27
C ASP A 10 5.81 3.78 -9.11
N PHE A 11 6.62 4.22 -8.14
CA PHE A 11 6.16 5.07 -7.04
C PHE A 11 6.40 6.55 -7.40
N ALA A 12 5.41 7.40 -7.16
CA ALA A 12 5.56 8.85 -7.19
C ALA A 12 5.71 9.35 -5.75
N TYR A 13 6.77 10.11 -5.47
CA TYR A 13 6.98 10.74 -4.16
C TYR A 13 6.20 12.04 -4.09
N THR A 14 5.46 12.23 -3.00
CA THR A 14 4.97 13.54 -2.55
C THR A 14 5.39 13.72 -1.09
N SER A 15 5.73 14.95 -0.69
CA SER A 15 5.89 15.29 0.73
C SER A 15 4.57 15.85 1.26
N GLU A 16 4.17 15.44 2.46
CA GLU A 16 3.00 15.99 3.14
C GLU A 16 3.29 17.40 3.67
N ASN A 17 2.60 18.39 3.08
CA ASN A 17 2.07 19.49 3.86
C ASN A 17 0.58 19.61 3.50
N VAL A 18 -0.23 19.43 4.52
CA VAL A 18 -1.62 18.94 4.51
C VAL A 18 -2.63 19.85 3.79
N GLU A 19 -2.22 21.03 3.31
CA GLU A 19 -3.11 21.94 2.57
C GLU A 19 -2.40 22.69 1.42
N GLN A 20 -1.13 22.36 1.13
CA GLN A 20 -0.34 23.08 0.13
C GLN A 20 0.41 22.07 -0.74
N GLU A 21 0.28 22.22 -2.06
CA GLU A 21 1.16 21.56 -3.02
C GLU A 21 2.62 21.73 -2.58
N ILE A 22 3.46 20.73 -2.84
CA ILE A 22 4.87 20.77 -2.41
C ILE A 22 5.51 22.08 -2.87
N ASP A 23 6.09 22.82 -1.93
CA ASP A 23 6.63 24.15 -2.24
C ASP A 23 7.88 24.04 -3.14
N GLN A 24 8.21 25.16 -3.78
CA GLN A 24 9.36 25.25 -4.68
C GLN A 24 10.66 24.75 -4.01
N GLN A 25 10.85 25.08 -2.73
CA GLN A 25 12.05 24.71 -1.98
C GLN A 25 12.19 23.20 -1.84
N THR A 26 11.10 22.50 -1.56
CA THR A 26 11.05 21.04 -1.44
C THR A 26 11.33 20.38 -2.78
N VAL A 27 10.70 20.87 -3.86
CA VAL A 27 10.95 20.36 -5.22
C VAL A 27 12.40 20.55 -5.63
N GLU A 28 12.98 21.71 -5.35
CA GLU A 28 14.39 21.98 -5.64
C GLU A 28 15.31 21.08 -4.83
N TYR A 29 15.01 20.83 -3.55
CA TYR A 29 15.77 19.91 -2.72
C TYR A 29 15.76 18.48 -3.29
N LEU A 30 14.57 17.96 -3.65
CA LEU A 30 14.43 16.65 -4.30
C LEU A 30 15.20 16.62 -5.62
N TYR A 31 15.09 17.67 -6.43
CA TYR A 31 15.82 17.78 -7.69
C TYR A 31 17.34 17.67 -7.47
N GLN A 32 17.92 18.47 -6.57
CA GLN A 32 19.37 18.53 -6.38
C GLN A 32 19.96 17.27 -5.74
N ASN A 33 19.25 16.67 -4.78
CA ASN A 33 19.79 15.60 -3.93
C ASN A 33 19.42 14.19 -4.40
N LEU A 34 18.32 14.04 -5.14
CA LEU A 34 17.81 12.74 -5.59
C LEU A 34 17.83 12.64 -7.12
N TYR A 35 17.09 13.51 -7.79
CA TYR A 35 16.82 13.35 -9.22
C TYR A 35 18.05 13.64 -10.09
N ARG A 36 18.69 14.78 -9.88
CA ARG A 36 19.89 15.24 -10.59
C ARG A 36 21.09 14.31 -10.37
N GLN A 37 21.20 13.71 -9.19
CA GLN A 37 22.24 12.74 -8.85
C GLN A 37 21.99 11.34 -9.46
N ASN A 38 20.91 11.17 -10.23
CA ASN A 38 20.48 9.91 -10.81
C ASN A 38 20.29 8.75 -9.80
N ARG A 39 20.05 9.07 -8.53
CA ARG A 39 19.82 8.07 -7.48
C ARG A 39 18.48 7.36 -7.69
N TYR A 40 18.48 6.03 -7.54
CA TYR A 40 17.29 5.18 -7.62
C TYR A 40 16.45 5.39 -8.89
N SER A 41 17.10 5.61 -10.04
CA SER A 41 16.42 5.99 -11.28
C SER A 41 15.42 4.95 -11.81
N ASN A 42 15.60 3.69 -11.44
CA ASN A 42 14.73 2.56 -11.74
C ASN A 42 13.43 2.53 -10.93
N LEU A 43 13.32 3.31 -9.84
CA LEU A 43 12.12 3.36 -8.97
C LEU A 43 11.19 4.54 -9.29
N ARG A 44 11.55 5.38 -10.27
CA ARG A 44 10.85 6.64 -10.55
C ARG A 44 9.65 6.40 -11.46
N PHE A 45 8.47 6.85 -11.06
CA PHE A 45 7.34 6.98 -11.99
C PHE A 45 7.65 7.99 -13.10
N ARG A 46 7.54 7.54 -14.35
CA ARG A 46 7.77 8.36 -15.54
C ARG A 46 6.47 8.56 -16.32
N TRP A 47 6.16 9.82 -16.60
CA TRP A 47 5.02 10.23 -17.39
C TRP A 47 5.47 11.17 -18.50
N ASN A 48 4.97 10.99 -19.73
CA ASN A 48 5.38 11.78 -20.90
C ASN A 48 6.92 11.88 -21.08
N GLY A 49 7.62 10.78 -20.80
CA GLY A 49 9.07 10.65 -20.97
C GLY A 49 9.94 11.22 -19.84
N LYS A 50 9.37 12.00 -18.91
CA LYS A 50 10.08 12.61 -17.78
C LYS A 50 9.63 11.99 -16.44
N PRO A 51 10.42 12.10 -15.35
CA PRO A 51 9.93 11.79 -14.02
C PRO A 51 8.71 12.66 -13.70
N LEU A 52 7.65 12.08 -13.13
CA LEU A 52 6.49 12.82 -12.66
C LEU A 52 6.78 13.43 -11.29
N ILE A 53 6.26 14.63 -11.06
CA ILE A 53 6.16 15.24 -9.74
C ILE A 53 4.78 15.89 -9.60
N LEU A 54 4.18 15.77 -8.41
CA LEU A 54 2.90 16.42 -8.12
C LEU A 54 3.14 17.72 -7.36
N ALA A 55 2.91 18.87 -8.00
CA ALA A 55 3.21 20.20 -7.47
C ALA A 55 2.43 21.30 -8.22
N ASP A 56 2.34 22.51 -7.63
CA ASP A 56 1.79 23.69 -8.31
C ASP A 56 2.76 24.11 -9.43
N PRO A 57 2.41 23.99 -10.72
CA PRO A 57 3.29 24.43 -11.79
C PRO A 57 3.57 25.94 -11.75
N SER A 58 2.66 26.75 -11.18
CA SER A 58 2.83 28.20 -11.08
C SER A 58 3.90 28.61 -10.06
N SER A 59 4.24 27.71 -9.14
CA SER A 59 5.24 27.93 -8.10
C SER A 59 6.67 27.54 -8.52
N LEU A 60 6.87 26.96 -9.70
CA LEU A 60 8.14 26.31 -10.07
C LEU A 60 8.90 27.08 -11.15
N ASN A 61 10.23 27.09 -11.00
CA ASN A 61 11.11 27.71 -12.00
C ASN A 61 11.24 26.86 -13.29
N SER A 62 11.63 27.50 -14.39
CA SER A 62 11.72 26.87 -15.72
C SER A 62 12.66 25.66 -15.77
N LYS A 63 13.72 25.64 -14.96
CA LYS A 63 14.66 24.51 -14.90
C LYS A 63 13.98 23.25 -14.35
N ILE A 64 13.17 23.39 -13.30
CA ILE A 64 12.37 22.31 -12.72
C ILE A 64 11.30 21.85 -13.72
N CYS A 65 10.54 22.79 -14.30
CA CYS A 65 9.51 22.49 -15.29
C CYS A 65 10.06 21.78 -16.55
N ASN A 66 11.31 22.05 -16.92
CA ASN A 66 11.96 21.35 -18.02
C ASN A 66 12.37 19.92 -17.67
N PHE A 67 12.70 19.63 -16.40
CA PHE A 67 13.16 18.31 -15.98
C PHE A 67 12.02 17.34 -15.68
N PHE A 68 10.95 17.80 -15.04
CA PHE A 68 9.82 16.97 -14.64
C PHE A 68 8.64 17.06 -15.62
N THR A 69 7.79 16.04 -15.60
CA THR A 69 6.38 16.22 -15.92
C THR A 69 5.69 16.65 -14.63
N ILE A 70 5.01 17.80 -14.64
CA ILE A 70 4.34 18.35 -13.46
C ILE A 70 2.83 18.17 -13.61
N ARG A 71 2.19 17.73 -12.53
CA ARG A 71 0.73 17.69 -12.41
C ARG A 71 0.30 18.20 -11.04
N THR A 72 -0.87 18.80 -10.96
CA THR A 72 -1.51 19.06 -9.66
C THR A 72 -1.93 17.74 -9.03
N SER A 73 -1.79 17.65 -7.71
CA SER A 73 -2.33 16.52 -6.94
C SER A 73 -3.81 16.74 -6.64
N TRP A 74 -4.58 15.65 -6.64
CA TRP A 74 -6.02 15.67 -6.38
C TRP A 74 -6.37 15.00 -5.04
N ALA A 75 -5.38 14.54 -4.28
CA ALA A 75 -5.58 13.73 -3.07
C ALA A 75 -6.32 14.46 -1.95
N TRP A 76 -6.25 15.79 -1.92
CA TRP A 76 -6.85 16.63 -0.86
C TRP A 76 -8.11 17.37 -1.31
N THR A 77 -8.67 16.96 -2.45
CA THR A 77 -9.94 17.52 -2.95
C THR A 77 -11.14 16.82 -2.31
N GLN A 78 -12.30 17.48 -2.29
CA GLN A 78 -13.51 16.85 -1.78
C GLN A 78 -13.98 15.74 -2.71
N GLY A 79 -14.11 14.52 -2.15
CA GLY A 79 -14.47 13.34 -2.92
C GLY A 79 -13.34 12.86 -3.82
N GLN A 80 -13.66 11.91 -4.69
CA GLN A 80 -12.67 11.32 -5.59
C GLN A 80 -12.63 12.08 -6.91
N SER A 81 -11.72 13.05 -7.01
CA SER A 81 -11.68 13.97 -8.14
C SER A 81 -11.05 13.40 -9.41
N ARG A 82 -11.40 14.03 -10.54
CA ARG A 82 -10.89 13.73 -11.88
C ARG A 82 -9.84 14.75 -12.29
N GLY A 83 -8.58 14.35 -12.36
CA GLY A 83 -7.51 15.17 -12.89
C GLY A 83 -7.44 15.07 -14.41
N LEU A 84 -7.59 16.22 -15.09
CA LEU A 84 -7.57 16.31 -16.55
C LEU A 84 -6.18 16.72 -17.05
N ASN A 85 -5.81 16.24 -18.24
CA ASN A 85 -4.63 16.71 -18.96
C ASN A 85 -4.90 18.07 -19.66
N GLU A 86 -3.88 18.60 -20.32
CA GLU A 86 -3.94 19.87 -21.08
C GLU A 86 -4.98 19.85 -22.21
N GLN A 87 -5.37 18.67 -22.69
CA GLN A 87 -6.39 18.45 -23.71
C GLN A 87 -7.80 18.25 -23.12
N GLY A 88 -7.95 18.33 -21.79
CA GLY A 88 -9.23 18.13 -21.09
C GLY A 88 -9.66 16.66 -20.96
N GLN A 89 -8.77 15.71 -21.25
CA GLN A 89 -9.04 14.28 -21.11
C GLN A 89 -8.71 13.82 -19.69
N LEU A 90 -9.46 12.83 -19.18
CA LEU A 90 -9.14 12.23 -17.89
C LEU A 90 -7.74 11.61 -17.93
N GLU A 91 -6.89 12.01 -16.98
CA GLU A 91 -5.50 11.59 -16.90
C GLU A 91 -5.21 10.90 -15.58
N GLN A 92 -5.74 11.42 -14.47
CA GLN A 92 -5.47 10.88 -13.13
C GLN A 92 -6.70 10.92 -12.21
N THR A 93 -6.67 10.06 -11.20
CA THR A 93 -7.49 10.18 -10.00
C THR A 93 -6.68 9.69 -8.79
N CYS A 94 -7.25 9.87 -7.59
CA CYS A 94 -6.64 9.42 -6.35
C CYS A 94 -7.45 8.30 -5.70
N VAL A 95 -6.78 7.42 -4.97
CA VAL A 95 -7.41 6.43 -4.08
C VAL A 95 -6.83 6.59 -2.69
N THR A 96 -7.68 6.54 -1.68
CA THR A 96 -7.25 6.64 -0.29
C THR A 96 -7.79 5.50 0.55
N ILE A 97 -7.00 5.05 1.51
CA ILE A 97 -7.35 3.95 2.42
C ILE A 97 -8.37 4.40 3.47
N ALA A 98 -8.15 5.58 4.03
CA ALA A 98 -9.07 6.32 4.89
C ALA A 98 -9.03 7.81 4.52
N GLY A 99 -9.90 8.63 5.11
CA GLY A 99 -9.72 10.07 5.13
C GLY A 99 -9.12 10.53 6.46
N HIS A 100 -9.25 11.81 6.77
CA HIS A 100 -8.71 12.36 8.00
C HIS A 100 -9.71 12.24 9.18
N PRO A 101 -9.21 12.11 10.43
CA PRO A 101 -10.01 12.21 11.65
C PRO A 101 -10.88 13.47 11.72
N VAL A 102 -10.41 14.58 11.15
CA VAL A 102 -11.14 15.87 11.14
C VAL A 102 -12.34 15.85 10.21
N SER A 103 -12.33 15.00 9.19
CA SER A 103 -13.45 14.79 8.27
C SER A 103 -14.36 13.65 8.71
N ASN A 104 -13.99 12.91 9.76
CA ASN A 104 -14.69 11.72 10.22
C ASN A 104 -14.85 10.66 9.12
N ILE A 105 -13.78 10.44 8.34
CA ILE A 105 -13.71 9.43 7.29
C ILE A 105 -12.62 8.44 7.70
N GLY A 106 -13.02 7.33 8.31
CA GLY A 106 -12.13 6.24 8.70
C GLY A 106 -12.10 5.10 7.68
N LEU A 107 -11.39 4.02 8.03
CA LEU A 107 -11.25 2.79 7.25
C LEU A 107 -12.59 2.13 6.88
N ILE A 108 -13.60 2.24 7.72
CA ILE A 108 -14.93 1.64 7.50
C ILE A 108 -15.98 2.65 7.01
N PHE A 109 -15.55 3.86 6.64
CA PHE A 109 -16.45 4.85 6.07
C PHE A 109 -17.20 4.26 4.86
N ASP A 110 -18.51 4.45 4.83
CA ASP A 110 -19.31 4.07 3.68
C ASP A 110 -19.39 5.24 2.70
N GLY A 111 -18.60 5.16 1.64
CA GLY A 111 -18.58 6.12 0.54
C GLY A 111 -19.90 6.21 -0.22
N THR A 112 -20.82 5.24 -0.07
CA THR A 112 -22.14 5.27 -0.71
C THR A 112 -23.15 6.07 0.11
N SER A 113 -23.24 5.80 1.41
CA SER A 113 -24.15 6.54 2.29
C SER A 113 -23.54 7.80 2.89
N HIS A 114 -22.25 8.04 2.67
CA HIS A 114 -21.46 9.10 3.28
C HIS A 114 -21.52 9.09 4.81
N THR A 115 -21.40 7.90 5.40
CA THR A 115 -21.49 7.72 6.86
C THR A 115 -20.31 6.96 7.42
N GLN A 116 -19.83 7.39 8.58
CA GLN A 116 -18.89 6.64 9.41
C GLN A 116 -19.68 5.78 10.40
N PRO A 117 -19.62 4.44 10.31
CA PRO A 117 -20.28 3.58 11.29
C PRO A 117 -19.61 3.67 12.67
N ASN A 118 -20.40 3.40 13.72
CA ASN A 118 -19.90 3.38 15.10
C ASN A 118 -19.26 2.03 15.51
N GLN A 119 -19.43 0.99 14.69
CA GLN A 119 -18.84 -0.33 14.93
C GLN A 119 -17.36 -0.31 14.53
N VAL A 120 -16.51 -1.10 15.19
CA VAL A 120 -15.13 -1.31 14.75
C VAL A 120 -15.10 -2.51 13.82
N ASP A 121 -14.76 -2.28 12.56
CA ASP A 121 -14.50 -3.33 11.56
C ASP A 121 -13.36 -2.91 10.61
N SER A 122 -12.35 -2.27 11.20
CA SER A 122 -11.18 -1.73 10.51
C SER A 122 -10.47 -2.76 9.61
N PRO A 123 -10.49 -4.09 9.87
CA PRO A 123 -9.94 -5.07 8.92
C PRO A 123 -10.77 -5.31 7.64
N SER A 124 -11.97 -4.75 7.48
CA SER A 124 -12.79 -5.00 6.27
C SER A 124 -12.23 -4.33 5.01
N GLY A 125 -11.56 -3.18 5.14
CA GLY A 125 -11.12 -2.35 4.02
C GLY A 125 -12.24 -1.91 3.07
N LYS A 126 -13.46 -1.76 3.61
CA LYS A 126 -14.65 -1.37 2.85
C LYS A 126 -14.46 -0.06 2.09
N TYR A 127 -14.01 1.00 2.76
CA TYR A 127 -13.87 2.31 2.13
C TYR A 127 -12.85 2.29 1.00
N PHE A 128 -11.70 1.66 1.26
CA PHE A 128 -10.64 1.53 0.27
C PHE A 128 -11.10 0.79 -0.98
N SER A 129 -11.87 -0.29 -0.80
CA SER A 129 -12.49 -1.01 -1.91
C SER A 129 -13.44 -0.14 -2.73
N GLN A 130 -14.29 0.67 -2.09
CA GLN A 130 -15.19 1.59 -2.78
C GLN A 130 -14.42 2.66 -3.58
N GLN A 131 -13.33 3.20 -3.03
CA GLN A 131 -12.44 4.14 -3.75
C GLN A 131 -11.84 3.49 -5.01
N TRP A 132 -11.37 2.25 -4.90
CA TRP A 132 -10.79 1.55 -6.04
C TRP A 132 -11.80 1.14 -7.10
N GLU A 133 -12.97 0.61 -6.71
CA GLU A 133 -14.00 0.24 -7.69
C GLU A 133 -14.48 1.45 -8.50
N HIS A 134 -14.62 2.61 -7.85
CA HIS A 134 -14.94 3.84 -8.54
C HIS A 134 -13.78 4.31 -9.45
N ALA A 135 -12.53 4.21 -9.01
CA ALA A 135 -11.37 4.52 -9.85
C ALA A 135 -11.28 3.64 -11.10
N LEU A 136 -11.54 2.34 -10.96
CA LEU A 136 -11.55 1.39 -12.08
C LEU A 136 -12.66 1.71 -13.09
N GLN A 137 -13.81 2.21 -12.63
CA GLN A 137 -14.88 2.69 -13.51
C GLN A 137 -14.52 4.00 -14.23
N MET A 138 -13.71 4.86 -13.61
CA MET A 138 -13.24 6.09 -14.25
C MET A 138 -12.24 5.82 -15.39
N ASP A 139 -11.45 4.75 -15.28
CA ASP A 139 -10.40 4.38 -16.23
C ASP A 139 -9.37 5.50 -16.49
N PRO A 140 -8.69 6.02 -15.44
CA PRO A 140 -7.67 7.06 -15.61
C PRO A 140 -6.37 6.49 -16.18
N ALA A 141 -5.57 7.35 -16.80
CA ALA A 141 -4.29 6.94 -17.40
C ALA A 141 -3.23 6.56 -16.34
N PHE A 142 -3.28 7.17 -15.14
CA PHE A 142 -2.52 6.75 -13.97
C PHE A 142 -3.26 7.04 -12.66
N MET A 143 -2.77 6.43 -11.58
CA MET A 143 -3.34 6.53 -10.23
C MET A 143 -2.35 7.16 -9.26
N PHE A 144 -2.84 7.96 -8.33
CA PHE A 144 -2.10 8.34 -7.12
C PHE A 144 -2.76 7.70 -5.89
N GLY A 145 -2.00 6.95 -5.11
CA GLY A 145 -2.51 6.26 -3.93
C GLY A 145 -2.00 6.91 -2.65
N THR A 146 -2.91 7.19 -1.72
CA THR A 146 -2.55 7.63 -0.37
C THR A 146 -2.97 6.62 0.69
N GLU A 147 -2.06 6.11 1.51
CA GLU A 147 -0.61 6.13 1.31
C GLU A 147 0.03 4.82 1.75
N TRP A 148 1.36 4.73 1.61
CA TRP A 148 2.09 3.52 1.98
C TRP A 148 2.37 3.44 3.47
N ASN A 149 3.01 4.46 4.06
CA ASN A 149 3.34 4.57 5.49
C ASN A 149 3.79 5.98 5.92
N GLU A 150 2.86 6.84 6.36
CA GLU A 150 3.13 8.15 6.96
C GLU A 150 3.70 7.99 8.39
N TRP A 151 4.98 7.61 8.49
CA TRP A 151 5.66 7.41 9.78
C TRP A 151 5.71 8.66 10.68
N ILE A 152 5.45 9.85 10.14
CA ILE A 152 5.51 11.13 10.85
C ILE A 152 4.22 11.92 10.66
N ALA A 153 3.17 11.55 11.39
CA ALA A 153 1.97 12.38 11.44
C ALA A 153 2.23 13.69 12.21
N GLN A 154 1.88 14.81 11.58
CA GLN A 154 2.04 16.13 12.17
C GLN A 154 1.12 16.32 13.39
N ARG A 155 1.69 16.86 14.48
CA ARG A 155 0.95 17.28 15.68
C ARG A 155 0.53 18.75 15.55
N PHE A 156 -0.77 19.00 15.54
CA PHE A 156 -1.35 20.34 15.45
C PHE A 156 -1.90 20.84 16.77
N LEU A 157 -2.03 22.17 16.87
CA LEU A 157 -2.71 22.85 17.97
C LEU A 157 -4.07 23.37 17.51
N GLN A 158 -5.10 23.20 18.33
CA GLN A 158 -6.41 23.79 18.10
C GLN A 158 -6.48 25.17 18.76
N THR A 159 -6.24 26.25 18.01
CA THR A 159 -6.11 27.60 18.60
C THR A 159 -7.30 28.53 18.35
N ASN A 160 -8.04 28.35 17.25
CA ASN A 160 -8.96 29.38 16.77
C ASN A 160 -10.43 29.11 17.13
N SER A 161 -10.92 27.92 16.80
CA SER A 161 -12.33 27.54 16.98
C SER A 161 -12.46 26.04 17.30
N PRO A 162 -13.56 25.56 17.90
CA PRO A 162 -13.82 24.14 17.96
C PRO A 162 -13.91 23.53 16.55
N MET A 163 -13.34 22.33 16.35
CA MET A 163 -13.35 21.65 15.06
C MET A 163 -13.80 20.19 15.20
N PRO A 164 -14.40 19.60 14.16
CA PRO A 164 -14.74 18.19 14.16
C PRO A 164 -13.49 17.31 14.30
N PHE A 165 -13.64 16.21 15.05
CA PHE A 165 -12.65 15.16 15.22
C PHE A 165 -13.37 13.87 15.62
N LEU A 166 -13.27 12.81 14.82
CA LEU A 166 -13.93 11.53 15.07
C LEU A 166 -15.47 11.68 15.28
N GLY A 167 -16.09 12.56 14.49
CA GLY A 167 -17.52 12.83 14.57
C GLY A 167 -17.95 13.61 15.81
N LYS A 168 -16.99 14.12 16.60
CA LYS A 168 -17.24 14.92 17.81
C LYS A 168 -16.61 16.30 17.69
N THR A 169 -17.11 17.25 18.47
CA THR A 169 -16.49 18.59 18.57
C THR A 169 -15.28 18.55 19.48
N ARG A 170 -14.11 18.88 18.95
CA ARG A 170 -12.86 19.05 19.71
C ARG A 170 -12.77 20.47 20.30
N PRO A 171 -12.45 20.63 21.60
CA PRO A 171 -12.28 21.95 22.21
C PRO A 171 -11.06 22.74 21.70
N VAL A 172 -11.11 24.06 21.82
CA VAL A 172 -9.94 24.94 21.68
C VAL A 172 -8.91 24.65 22.78
N ASN A 173 -7.65 25.03 22.55
CA ASN A 173 -6.51 24.79 23.43
C ASN A 173 -6.19 23.30 23.66
N THR A 174 -6.47 22.47 22.65
CA THR A 174 -6.10 21.05 22.62
C THR A 174 -5.12 20.76 21.49
N THR A 175 -4.62 19.53 21.42
CA THR A 175 -3.77 19.06 20.32
C THR A 175 -4.44 17.90 19.59
N TYR A 176 -4.09 17.70 18.33
CA TYR A 176 -4.59 16.59 17.53
C TYR A 176 -3.57 16.17 16.48
N PHE A 177 -3.74 14.95 15.96
CA PHE A 177 -3.01 14.42 14.83
C PHE A 177 -3.97 14.35 13.64
N ILE A 178 -3.50 14.72 12.45
CA ILE A 178 -4.32 14.69 11.22
C ILE A 178 -4.32 13.31 10.54
N ASP A 179 -3.39 12.45 10.94
CA ASP A 179 -3.27 11.06 10.51
C ASP A 179 -2.74 10.21 11.68
N GLN A 180 -2.69 8.90 11.51
CA GLN A 180 -2.10 7.94 12.44
C GLN A 180 -2.63 8.07 13.87
N PHE A 181 -3.90 8.47 14.03
CA PHE A 181 -4.45 8.73 15.36
C PHE A 181 -4.79 7.43 16.10
N ASN A 182 -5.41 6.50 15.39
CA ASN A 182 -5.67 5.13 15.83
C ASN A 182 -5.82 4.25 14.57
N GLN A 183 -6.06 2.95 14.76
CA GLN A 183 -6.23 2.03 13.64
C GLN A 183 -7.31 2.49 12.64
N GLU A 184 -8.47 2.94 13.12
CA GLU A 184 -9.59 3.35 12.26
C GLU A 184 -9.32 4.63 11.45
N TYR A 185 -8.47 5.52 11.94
CA TYR A 185 -8.13 6.79 11.29
C TYR A 185 -6.62 6.87 11.04
N SER A 186 -6.16 5.87 10.29
CA SER A 186 -4.83 5.75 9.72
C SER A 186 -5.02 5.54 8.22
N ARG A 187 -4.31 6.32 7.39
CA ARG A 187 -4.44 6.27 5.91
C ARG A 187 -3.45 5.31 5.26
N ASP A 188 -2.88 4.44 6.05
CA ASP A 188 -1.65 3.71 5.77
C ASP A 188 -1.89 2.26 5.38
N ALA A 189 -1.18 1.80 4.35
CA ALA A 189 -1.32 0.45 3.80
C ALA A 189 -0.35 -0.55 4.42
N GLU A 190 0.64 -0.11 5.20
CA GLU A 190 1.67 -1.01 5.68
C GLU A 190 1.11 -2.08 6.63
N PRO A 191 1.71 -3.28 6.61
CA PRO A 191 1.28 -4.33 7.51
C PRO A 191 1.47 -3.95 8.99
N MET A 192 0.45 -4.23 9.80
CA MET A 192 0.40 -3.90 11.22
C MET A 192 0.24 -5.16 12.10
N ALA A 193 1.26 -5.45 12.92
CA ALA A 193 1.16 -6.49 13.95
C ALA A 193 0.14 -6.10 15.03
N GLY A 194 -0.82 -6.99 15.33
CA GLY A 194 -1.84 -6.76 16.35
C GLY A 194 -3.00 -5.85 15.93
N GLY A 195 -3.00 -5.34 14.69
CA GLY A 195 -4.09 -4.56 14.09
C GLY A 195 -4.67 -5.27 12.87
N HIS A 196 -4.64 -4.62 11.72
CA HIS A 196 -5.18 -5.14 10.44
C HIS A 196 -4.26 -6.14 9.71
N SER A 197 -3.16 -6.59 10.33
CA SER A 197 -2.21 -7.53 9.71
C SER A 197 -1.76 -7.01 8.34
N ASP A 198 -1.90 -7.77 7.26
CA ASP A 198 -1.46 -7.43 5.90
C ASP A 198 -2.63 -7.13 4.95
N ASN A 199 -3.83 -6.94 5.49
CA ASN A 199 -5.06 -6.79 4.71
C ASN A 199 -4.98 -5.65 3.67
N TYR A 200 -4.56 -4.45 4.08
CA TYR A 200 -4.50 -3.29 3.18
C TYR A 200 -3.40 -3.41 2.13
N TYR A 201 -2.28 -4.06 2.47
CA TYR A 201 -1.26 -4.42 1.49
C TYR A 201 -1.83 -5.32 0.40
N TYR A 202 -2.54 -6.39 0.77
CA TYR A 202 -3.13 -7.30 -0.22
C TYR A 202 -4.28 -6.67 -1.00
N GLN A 203 -5.10 -5.80 -0.40
CA GLN A 203 -6.09 -5.01 -1.15
C GLN A 203 -5.41 -4.10 -2.18
N LEU A 204 -4.32 -3.42 -1.80
CA LEU A 204 -3.55 -2.59 -2.71
C LEU A 204 -2.98 -3.41 -3.88
N VAL A 205 -2.39 -4.58 -3.60
CA VAL A 205 -1.89 -5.52 -4.62
C VAL A 205 -3.01 -5.96 -5.55
N HIS A 206 -4.16 -6.38 -5.01
CA HIS A 206 -5.33 -6.80 -5.78
C HIS A 206 -5.76 -5.73 -6.80
N TYR A 207 -5.98 -4.49 -6.34
CA TYR A 207 -6.48 -3.44 -7.22
C TYR A 207 -5.42 -2.93 -8.21
N ILE A 208 -4.14 -2.89 -7.82
CA ILE A 208 -3.06 -2.57 -8.77
C ILE A 208 -3.02 -3.59 -9.92
N ARG A 209 -3.20 -4.89 -9.63
CA ARG A 209 -3.24 -5.94 -10.65
C ARG A 209 -4.41 -5.71 -11.61
N ARG A 210 -5.60 -5.41 -11.09
CA ARG A 210 -6.80 -5.11 -11.90
C ARG A 210 -6.62 -3.87 -12.76
N PHE A 211 -6.14 -2.77 -12.17
CA PHE A 211 -5.90 -1.51 -12.88
C PHE A 211 -4.90 -1.68 -14.04
N LYS A 212 -3.84 -2.47 -13.83
CA LYS A 212 -2.85 -2.75 -14.87
C LYS A 212 -3.29 -3.79 -15.90
N GLY A 213 -4.46 -4.39 -15.74
CA GLY A 213 -4.91 -5.49 -16.59
C GLY A 213 -3.98 -6.70 -16.55
N MET A 214 -3.38 -6.99 -15.38
CA MET A 214 -2.50 -8.15 -15.24
C MET A 214 -3.26 -9.45 -15.49
N GLU A 215 -2.57 -10.44 -16.06
CA GLU A 215 -3.14 -11.76 -16.29
C GLU A 215 -3.62 -12.40 -14.98
N SER A 216 -4.65 -13.24 -15.11
CA SER A 216 -5.16 -14.06 -14.01
C SER A 216 -4.06 -14.92 -13.42
N LEU A 217 -4.16 -15.21 -12.12
CA LEU A 217 -3.24 -16.14 -11.46
C LEU A 217 -3.37 -17.54 -12.09
N GLU A 218 -2.27 -18.30 -12.04
CA GLU A 218 -2.24 -19.68 -12.52
C GLU A 218 -3.31 -20.52 -11.80
N ALA A 219 -4.05 -21.31 -12.56
CA ALA A 219 -5.11 -22.15 -12.01
C ALA A 219 -4.54 -23.25 -11.09
N PRO A 220 -5.22 -23.56 -9.99
CA PRO A 220 -4.77 -24.65 -9.12
C PRO A 220 -4.84 -26.00 -9.84
N SER A 221 -3.87 -26.87 -9.55
CA SER A 221 -3.87 -28.23 -10.07
C SER A 221 -5.12 -29.02 -9.63
N PRO A 222 -5.51 -30.10 -10.36
CA PRO A 222 -6.57 -31.00 -9.93
C PRO A 222 -6.37 -31.53 -8.51
N PRO A 223 -7.45 -31.95 -7.81
CA PRO A 223 -7.35 -32.54 -6.49
C PRO A 223 -6.32 -33.67 -6.42
N LYS A 224 -5.49 -33.64 -5.38
CA LYS A 224 -4.41 -34.60 -5.15
C LYS A 224 -4.28 -34.88 -3.66
N ILE A 225 -4.32 -36.15 -3.31
CA ILE A 225 -4.12 -36.62 -1.93
C ILE A 225 -2.63 -36.62 -1.62
N ILE A 226 -2.26 -36.03 -0.48
CA ILE A 226 -0.89 -36.07 0.03
C ILE A 226 -0.88 -36.87 1.33
N ILE A 227 -0.01 -37.87 1.40
CA ILE A 227 0.19 -38.64 2.63
C ILE A 227 1.27 -37.93 3.46
N ILE A 228 0.89 -37.39 4.62
CA ILE A 228 1.79 -36.66 5.54
C ILE A 228 2.86 -37.61 6.09
N ASN A 229 4.09 -37.10 6.25
CA ASN A 229 5.29 -37.85 6.68
C ASN A 229 5.77 -38.91 5.68
N HIS A 230 5.43 -38.76 4.39
CA HIS A 230 5.98 -39.54 3.30
C HIS A 230 6.80 -38.68 2.33
N ASP A 231 7.32 -39.32 1.29
CA ASP A 231 8.21 -38.71 0.31
C ASP A 231 7.57 -37.50 -0.41
N PHE A 232 8.38 -36.46 -0.62
CA PHE A 232 7.94 -35.19 -1.21
C PHE A 232 7.71 -35.24 -2.73
N THR A 233 8.14 -36.30 -3.43
CA THR A 233 7.83 -36.50 -4.87
C THR A 233 6.33 -36.52 -5.16
N GLN A 234 5.49 -36.77 -4.14
CA GLN A 234 4.03 -36.59 -4.21
C GLN A 234 3.62 -35.17 -4.62
N TRP A 235 4.47 -34.15 -4.44
CA TRP A 235 4.19 -32.75 -4.80
C TRP A 235 4.52 -32.41 -6.26
N HIS A 236 5.11 -33.34 -7.02
CA HIS A 236 5.31 -33.15 -8.45
C HIS A 236 3.97 -32.93 -9.18
N GLY A 237 3.89 -31.88 -10.00
CA GLY A 237 2.69 -31.51 -10.74
C GLY A 237 1.58 -30.86 -9.90
N VAL A 238 1.86 -30.47 -8.65
CA VAL A 238 0.97 -29.60 -7.87
C VAL A 238 1.26 -28.14 -8.27
N ALA A 239 0.22 -27.39 -8.59
CA ALA A 239 0.32 -26.00 -9.04
C ALA A 239 -0.73 -25.13 -8.33
N PRO A 240 -0.52 -23.81 -8.21
CA PRO A 240 0.68 -23.07 -8.66
C PRO A 240 1.85 -23.20 -7.68
N PHE A 241 3.02 -22.74 -8.12
CA PHE A 241 4.18 -22.52 -7.25
C PHE A 241 4.13 -21.11 -6.68
N TYR A 242 3.95 -21.00 -5.37
CA TYR A 242 4.07 -19.72 -4.66
C TYR A 242 5.53 -19.55 -4.27
N LEU A 243 6.20 -18.58 -4.90
CA LEU A 243 7.63 -18.33 -4.69
C LEU A 243 7.81 -17.13 -3.76
N ASP A 244 8.83 -17.22 -2.92
CA ASP A 244 9.29 -16.11 -2.08
C ASP A 244 10.51 -15.43 -2.73
N ASP A 245 10.73 -14.16 -2.40
CA ASP A 245 11.93 -13.45 -2.84
C ASP A 245 13.14 -13.97 -2.05
N LEU A 246 13.99 -14.75 -2.71
CA LEU A 246 15.18 -15.30 -2.07
C LEU A 246 16.21 -14.21 -1.73
N PHE A 247 17.06 -14.52 -0.75
CA PHE A 247 18.15 -13.66 -0.25
C PHE A 247 17.72 -12.35 0.44
N ASP A 248 16.45 -12.21 0.80
CA ASP A 248 15.87 -11.03 1.46
C ASP A 248 15.88 -11.04 2.99
N ILE A 249 16.65 -11.95 3.64
CA ILE A 249 16.77 -11.98 5.10
C ILE A 249 18.04 -11.27 5.59
N PRO A 250 18.04 -9.95 5.77
CA PRO A 250 18.81 -9.38 6.87
C PRO A 250 18.02 -9.56 8.17
N SER A 251 18.73 -9.82 9.26
CA SER A 251 18.21 -9.53 10.60
C SER A 251 17.62 -8.12 10.58
N ARG A 252 16.37 -7.94 11.04
CA ARG A 252 15.76 -6.62 11.18
C ARG A 252 16.55 -5.85 12.23
N ASN A 253 17.55 -5.10 11.79
CA ASN A 253 18.50 -4.42 12.66
C ASN A 253 18.70 -3.00 12.14
N HIS A 254 17.75 -2.13 12.47
CA HIS A 254 17.74 -0.76 12.02
C HIS A 254 17.60 0.20 13.20
N PRO A 255 18.19 1.41 13.11
CA PRO A 255 17.89 2.45 14.08
C PRO A 255 16.39 2.74 14.03
N ARG A 256 15.77 2.90 15.20
CA ARG A 256 14.40 3.40 15.27
C ARG A 256 14.39 4.87 14.84
N TYR A 257 13.22 5.34 14.45
CA TYR A 257 13.05 6.74 14.10
C TYR A 257 13.41 7.67 15.27
N GLY A 258 14.16 8.73 14.96
CA GLY A 258 14.62 9.74 15.93
C GLY A 258 15.88 9.36 16.71
N ASN A 259 16.63 10.38 17.16
CA ASN A 259 17.90 10.20 17.90
C ASN A 259 17.74 9.54 19.28
N GLN A 260 16.51 9.31 19.74
CA GLN A 260 16.19 8.72 21.05
C GLN A 260 15.54 7.33 20.96
N GLY A 261 15.26 6.82 19.75
CA GLY A 261 14.51 5.58 19.58
C GLY A 261 15.32 4.30 19.82
N GLY A 262 16.66 4.38 19.91
CA GLY A 262 17.52 3.21 20.02
C GLY A 262 17.52 2.33 18.75
N GLN A 263 17.86 1.05 18.91
CA GLN A 263 17.90 0.07 17.82
C GLN A 263 16.64 -0.80 17.84
N LEU A 264 16.02 -1.05 16.69
CA LEU A 264 15.11 -2.18 16.50
C LEU A 264 15.95 -3.36 16.03
N ALA A 265 16.08 -4.37 16.88
CA ALA A 265 16.72 -5.64 16.56
C ALA A 265 15.72 -6.79 16.73
N ASP A 266 15.39 -7.47 15.65
CA ASP A 266 14.59 -8.70 15.64
C ASP A 266 15.36 -9.81 14.93
N THR A 267 15.78 -10.79 15.72
CA THR A 267 16.54 -11.99 15.32
C THR A 267 15.69 -13.25 15.40
N THR A 268 14.36 -13.11 15.47
CA THR A 268 13.44 -14.25 15.65
C THR A 268 13.17 -15.02 14.36
N GLN A 269 13.60 -14.49 13.21
CA GLN A 269 13.52 -15.12 11.89
C GLN A 269 14.34 -16.42 11.87
N ARG A 270 13.79 -17.49 11.29
CA ARG A 270 14.34 -18.87 11.41
C ARG A 270 14.55 -19.59 10.10
N ASN A 271 13.63 -19.43 9.15
CA ASN A 271 13.62 -20.20 7.90
C ASN A 271 13.37 -19.24 6.74
N HIS A 272 14.22 -19.28 5.72
CA HIS A 272 13.98 -18.61 4.44
C HIS A 272 13.07 -19.48 3.60
N LEU A 273 11.77 -19.19 3.60
CA LEU A 273 10.85 -19.92 2.73
C LEU A 273 11.22 -19.64 1.28
N ALA A 274 11.04 -20.64 0.42
CA ALA A 274 11.43 -20.56 -0.98
C ALA A 274 10.27 -20.90 -1.92
N VAL A 275 9.59 -22.00 -1.60
CA VAL A 275 8.47 -22.50 -2.39
C VAL A 275 7.37 -22.95 -1.44
N MET A 276 6.15 -22.55 -1.75
CA MET A 276 4.94 -23.07 -1.15
C MET A 276 4.03 -23.63 -2.24
N GLN A 277 3.36 -24.74 -1.93
CA GLN A 277 2.35 -25.35 -2.79
C GLN A 277 1.18 -25.80 -1.93
N VAL A 278 -0.01 -25.81 -2.53
CA VAL A 278 -1.25 -26.23 -1.87
C VAL A 278 -1.90 -27.33 -2.70
N ALA A 279 -2.17 -28.47 -2.06
CA ALA A 279 -2.96 -29.55 -2.64
C ALA A 279 -4.26 -29.72 -1.84
N ARG A 280 -5.25 -30.38 -2.43
CA ARG A 280 -6.54 -30.59 -1.78
C ARG A 280 -7.17 -31.91 -2.21
N ASP A 281 -7.99 -32.47 -1.33
CA ASP A 281 -8.98 -33.47 -1.67
C ASP A 281 -10.38 -33.02 -1.20
N THR A 282 -11.35 -33.94 -1.10
CA THR A 282 -12.71 -33.62 -0.67
C THR A 282 -12.85 -33.31 0.83
N LYS A 283 -11.79 -33.55 1.62
CA LYS A 283 -11.81 -33.48 3.09
C LYS A 283 -10.67 -32.63 3.67
N PHE A 284 -9.53 -32.55 2.99
CA PHE A 284 -8.30 -31.96 3.50
C PHE A 284 -7.68 -31.00 2.49
N VAL A 285 -7.03 -29.97 3.05
CA VAL A 285 -6.07 -29.12 2.34
C VAL A 285 -4.68 -29.46 2.88
N TYR A 286 -3.75 -29.68 1.98
CA TYR A 286 -2.38 -30.05 2.27
C TYR A 286 -1.46 -28.90 1.90
N PHE A 287 -0.45 -28.64 2.74
CA PHE A 287 0.52 -27.58 2.52
C PHE A 287 1.92 -28.15 2.40
N TYR A 288 2.65 -27.66 1.41
CA TYR A 288 4.07 -27.85 1.24
C TYR A 288 4.77 -26.52 1.44
N ALA A 289 5.88 -26.55 2.15
CA ALA A 289 6.80 -25.43 2.24
C ALA A 289 8.23 -25.99 2.19
N SER A 290 9.06 -25.44 1.31
CA SER A 290 10.50 -25.65 1.33
C SER A 290 11.20 -24.38 1.78
N ALA A 291 12.26 -24.53 2.56
CA ALA A 291 13.17 -23.46 2.87
C ALA A 291 14.48 -23.61 2.08
N ARG A 292 15.21 -22.49 1.91
CA ARG A 292 16.51 -22.48 1.25
C ARG A 292 17.58 -23.22 2.08
N GLU A 293 17.61 -22.98 3.39
CA GLU A 293 18.47 -23.66 4.34
C GLU A 293 17.75 -24.86 5.00
N PRO A 294 18.49 -25.80 5.62
CA PRO A 294 17.89 -26.85 6.44
C PRO A 294 16.97 -26.27 7.52
N TRP A 295 15.77 -26.85 7.62
CA TRP A 295 14.72 -26.33 8.49
C TRP A 295 15.13 -26.25 9.96
N VAL A 296 14.99 -25.06 10.55
CA VAL A 296 15.18 -24.83 11.98
C VAL A 296 13.84 -24.96 12.71
N LYS A 297 13.73 -25.97 13.58
CA LYS A 297 12.54 -26.20 14.42
C LYS A 297 12.38 -25.09 15.45
N GLY A 298 11.13 -24.73 15.75
CA GLY A 298 10.79 -23.80 16.83
C GLY A 298 9.32 -23.88 17.22
N ASN A 299 8.84 -22.96 18.08
CA ASN A 299 7.43 -22.89 18.47
C ASN A 299 6.53 -22.77 17.24
N ALA A 300 5.73 -23.81 16.98
CA ALA A 300 5.05 -24.02 15.71
C ALA A 300 3.58 -23.61 15.81
N PHE A 301 3.25 -22.46 15.25
CA PHE A 301 1.89 -22.15 14.83
C PHE A 301 1.98 -21.47 13.46
N ASN A 302 1.07 -21.87 12.56
CA ASN A 302 0.85 -21.20 11.29
C ASN A 302 -0.56 -20.61 11.32
N TRP A 303 -0.71 -19.40 10.84
CA TRP A 303 -2.01 -18.80 10.60
C TRP A 303 -2.44 -19.13 9.17
N LEU A 304 -3.64 -19.68 9.02
CA LEU A 304 -4.26 -19.90 7.72
C LEU A 304 -5.32 -18.82 7.52
N LEU A 305 -5.05 -17.87 6.63
CA LEU A 305 -6.05 -16.91 6.18
C LEU A 305 -6.77 -17.53 4.99
N LEU A 306 -8.07 -17.79 5.16
CA LEU A 306 -8.92 -18.32 4.10
C LEU A 306 -9.69 -17.16 3.48
N ASN A 307 -9.46 -16.95 2.20
CA ASN A 307 -10.34 -16.15 1.39
C ASN A 307 -11.68 -16.90 1.22
N THR A 308 -12.74 -16.39 1.83
CA THR A 308 -14.07 -17.02 1.85
C THR A 308 -15.02 -16.51 0.77
N HIS A 309 -14.58 -15.58 -0.09
CA HIS A 309 -15.44 -15.05 -1.16
C HIS A 309 -15.59 -16.00 -2.37
N ASN A 310 -14.97 -17.19 -2.33
CA ASN A 310 -15.11 -18.29 -3.30
C ASN A 310 -14.89 -17.91 -4.78
N ASN A 311 -14.12 -16.85 -5.04
CA ASN A 311 -13.76 -16.40 -6.37
C ASN A 311 -12.24 -16.39 -6.50
N TYR A 312 -11.72 -17.27 -7.35
CA TYR A 312 -10.27 -17.43 -7.54
C TYR A 312 -9.66 -16.32 -8.41
N GLU A 313 -10.50 -15.54 -9.13
CA GLU A 313 -10.06 -14.45 -10.01
C GLU A 313 -9.74 -13.17 -9.23
N THR A 314 -10.24 -13.08 -8.00
CA THR A 314 -10.14 -11.89 -7.15
C THR A 314 -9.00 -11.96 -6.13
N GLY A 315 -8.23 -13.06 -6.06
CA GLY A 315 -7.10 -13.21 -5.13
C GLY A 315 -7.55 -13.50 -3.70
#